data_AF-A0A5B0LT26-F1
#
_entry.id   AF-A0A5B0LT26-F1
#
_cell.length_a   1.000
_cell.length_b   1.000
_cell.length_c   1.000
_cell.angle_alpha   90.00
_cell.angle_beta   90.00
_cell.angle_gamma   90.00
#
_symmetry.space_group_name_H-M   'P 1'
#
loop_
_entity.id
_entity.type
_entity.pdbx_description
1 polymer ?
#
loop_
_entity_poly.entity_id
_entity_poly.type
_entity_poly.pdbx_seq_one_letter_code
_entity_poly.pdbx_strand_id
1 'polypeptide(L)'
;MTASSSLVQIPSLSYQEIMIPTSCAMMIGFASGATTSGKLAAYQFMVENLHRLPQTRANWFFFQKTKNYKVILGGFKGGLRTGAKLGAWTAGFCTLKEAFTLVPAIERRKSLAGALSGLNIALGASLFYRLRPTISPQRLLLGTLMGLCAGLAEDYKTHLEEDSPV
;
A
#
# COMPACT_ATOMS: atom_id res chain seq x y z
N MET A 1 -35.32 23.37 33.99
CA MET A 1 -35.48 22.51 32.79
C MET A 1 -34.62 23.09 31.68
N THR A 2 -33.33 22.75 31.63
CA THR A 2 -32.42 23.15 30.54
C THR A 2 -32.22 21.92 29.67
N ALA A 3 -32.70 21.99 28.44
CA ALA A 3 -32.58 20.92 27.46
C ALA A 3 -31.10 20.68 27.13
N SER A 4 -30.60 19.47 27.38
CA SER A 4 -29.32 19.01 26.85
C SER A 4 -29.46 18.83 25.35
N SER A 5 -28.86 19.74 24.59
CA SER A 5 -28.69 19.64 23.14
C SER A 5 -27.87 18.39 22.82
N SER A 6 -28.53 17.32 22.39
CA SER A 6 -27.88 16.11 21.86
C SER A 6 -27.22 16.46 20.52
N LEU A 7 -25.97 16.93 20.57
CA LEU A 7 -25.14 17.06 19.37
C LEU A 7 -25.03 15.69 18.73
N VAL A 8 -25.38 15.60 17.45
CA VAL A 8 -25.18 14.43 16.60
C VAL A 8 -23.74 13.98 16.79
N GLN A 9 -23.55 12.82 17.44
CA GLN A 9 -22.24 12.22 17.62
C GLN A 9 -21.79 11.71 16.25
N ILE A 10 -21.03 12.53 15.53
CA ILE A 10 -20.48 12.15 14.22
C ILE A 10 -19.53 10.99 14.50
N PRO A 11 -19.73 9.80 13.88
CA PRO A 11 -18.81 8.71 14.05
C PRO A 11 -17.43 9.16 13.53
N SER A 12 -16.45 9.20 14.43
CA SER A 12 -15.10 9.63 14.10
C SER A 12 -14.37 8.50 13.38
N LEU A 13 -13.77 8.79 12.22
CA LEU A 13 -12.88 7.82 11.55
C LEU A 13 -11.80 7.35 12.52
N SER A 14 -11.65 6.03 12.66
CA SER A 14 -10.58 5.46 13.48
C SER A 14 -9.23 5.71 12.80
N TYR A 15 -8.47 6.65 13.35
CA TYR A 15 -7.14 7.00 12.84
C TYR A 15 -6.16 5.82 12.88
N GLN A 16 -6.30 4.95 13.89
CA GLN A 16 -5.41 3.80 14.09
C GLN A 16 -5.57 2.76 12.98
N GLU A 17 -6.81 2.48 12.56
CA GLU A 17 -7.14 1.53 11.49
C GLU A 17 -6.62 1.98 10.11
N ILE A 18 -6.36 3.29 9.92
CA ILE A 18 -5.78 3.82 8.68
C ILE A 18 -4.26 3.92 8.76
N MET A 19 -3.72 4.46 9.87
CA MET A 19 -2.29 4.77 9.97
C MET A 19 -1.42 3.50 9.99
N ILE A 20 -1.85 2.46 10.70
CA ILE A 20 -1.05 1.24 10.88
C ILE A 20 -0.87 0.51 9.53
N PRO A 21 -1.94 0.16 8.79
CA PRO A 21 -1.78 -0.52 7.50
C PRO A 21 -1.04 0.33 6.47
N THR A 22 -1.26 1.65 6.47
CA THR A 22 -0.60 2.58 5.54
C THR A 22 0.91 2.63 5.77
N SER A 23 1.35 2.74 7.02
CA SER A 23 2.78 2.78 7.35
C SER A 23 3.47 1.45 7.05
N CYS A 24 2.83 0.31 7.36
CA CYS A 24 3.32 -1.02 6.99
C CYS A 24 3.46 -1.18 5.47
N ALA A 25 2.43 -0.79 4.71
CA ALA A 25 2.47 -0.85 3.25
C ALA A 25 3.56 0.04 2.65
N MET A 26 3.80 1.21 3.23
CA MET A 26 4.86 2.12 2.81
C MET A 26 6.25 1.49 3.05
N MET A 27 6.46 0.83 4.19
CA MET A 27 7.72 0.14 4.51
C MET A 27 7.99 -1.05 3.60
N ILE A 28 6.99 -1.90 3.38
CA ILE A 28 7.08 -3.05 2.46
C ILE A 28 7.34 -2.55 1.03
N GLY A 29 6.62 -1.51 0.61
CA GLY A 29 6.81 -0.88 -0.69
C GLY A 29 8.17 -0.23 -0.88
N PHE A 30 8.70 0.38 0.18
CA PHE A 30 10.04 0.94 0.19
C PHE A 30 11.09 -0.15 0.02
N ALA A 31 11.02 -1.24 0.80
CA ALA A 31 11.96 -2.35 0.72
C ALA A 31 11.94 -3.03 -0.66
N SER A 32 10.75 -3.30 -1.21
CA SER A 32 10.57 -3.86 -2.55
C SER A 32 11.09 -2.93 -3.65
N GLY A 33 10.77 -1.63 -3.57
CA GLY A 33 11.24 -0.63 -4.53
C GLY A 33 12.75 -0.40 -4.47
N ALA A 34 13.33 -0.40 -3.27
CA ALA A 34 14.75 -0.17 -3.06
C ALA A 34 15.61 -1.33 -3.59
N THR A 35 15.18 -2.57 -3.34
CA THR A 35 15.87 -3.76 -3.87
C THR A 35 15.80 -3.83 -5.40
N THR A 36 14.63 -3.58 -5.99
CA THR A 36 14.44 -3.61 -7.44
C THR A 36 15.25 -2.51 -8.14
N SER A 37 15.16 -1.27 -7.64
CA SER A 37 15.82 -0.12 -8.25
C SER A 37 17.33 -0.11 -8.00
N GLY A 38 17.77 -0.61 -6.84
CA GLY A 38 19.18 -0.79 -6.53
C GLY A 38 19.85 -1.80 -7.47
N LYS A 39 19.19 -2.93 -7.76
CA LYS A 39 19.67 -3.91 -8.75
C LYS A 39 19.79 -3.30 -10.15
N LEU A 40 18.76 -2.55 -10.57
CA LEU A 40 18.76 -1.87 -11.86
C LEU A 40 19.91 -0.85 -11.98
N ALA A 41 20.14 -0.03 -10.94
CA ALA A 41 21.26 0.90 -10.89
C ALA A 41 22.63 0.19 -10.92
N ALA A 42 22.73 -0.98 -10.29
CA ALA A 42 23.94 -1.80 -10.33
C ALA A 42 24.22 -2.31 -11.75
N TYR A 43 23.20 -2.82 -12.46
CA TYR A 43 23.35 -3.28 -13.84
C TYR A 43 23.71 -2.14 -14.79
N GLN A 44 23.07 -0.98 -14.66
CA GLN A 44 23.42 0.21 -15.43
C GLN A 44 24.88 0.60 -15.23
N PHE A 45 25.34 0.68 -13.98
CA PHE A 45 26.74 0.99 -13.68
C PHE A 45 27.71 -0.03 -14.29
N MET A 46 27.37 -1.33 -14.24
CA MET A 46 28.19 -2.36 -14.86
C MET A 46 28.28 -2.16 -16.36
N VAL A 47 27.15 -1.99 -17.05
CA VAL A 47 27.09 -1.75 -18.50
C VAL A 47 27.89 -0.51 -18.90
N GLU A 48 27.72 0.60 -18.18
CA GLU A 48 28.48 1.85 -18.41
C GLU A 48 30.00 1.64 -18.29
N ASN A 49 30.45 0.75 -17.41
CA ASN A 49 31.86 0.57 -17.08
C ASN A 49 32.44 -0.77 -17.53
N LEU A 50 31.76 -1.53 -18.40
CA LEU A 50 32.28 -2.79 -18.95
C LEU A 50 33.67 -2.61 -19.59
N HIS A 51 33.93 -1.44 -20.15
CA HIS A 51 35.21 -1.08 -20.78
C HIS A 51 36.27 -0.55 -19.80
N ARG A 52 35.92 -0.26 -18.54
CA ARG A 52 36.82 0.30 -17.50
C ARG A 52 36.89 -0.61 -16.27
N LEU A 53 37.16 -1.89 -16.48
CA LEU A 53 37.30 -2.84 -15.39
C LEU A 53 38.58 -2.57 -14.59
N PRO A 54 38.52 -2.60 -13.25
CA PRO A 54 39.67 -2.30 -12.42
C PRO A 54 40.76 -3.39 -12.55
N GLN A 55 41.98 -2.98 -12.90
CA GLN A 55 43.15 -3.87 -13.01
C GLN A 55 44.05 -3.86 -11.77
N THR A 56 43.90 -2.85 -10.89
CA THR A 56 44.71 -2.68 -9.67
C THR A 56 43.81 -2.68 -8.43
N ARG A 57 44.39 -3.02 -7.26
CA ARG A 57 43.65 -3.05 -5.98
C ARG A 57 43.07 -1.68 -5.59
N ALA A 58 43.83 -0.60 -5.82
CA ALA A 58 43.36 0.76 -5.55
C ALA A 58 42.15 1.14 -6.42
N ASN A 59 42.21 0.84 -7.72
CA ASN A 59 41.11 1.13 -8.64
C ASN A 59 39.86 0.28 -8.34
N TRP A 60 40.04 -0.96 -7.87
CA TRP A 60 38.92 -1.81 -7.44
C TRP A 60 38.14 -1.19 -6.28
N PHE A 61 38.84 -0.62 -5.29
CA PHE A 61 38.20 0.06 -4.16
C PHE A 61 37.37 1.26 -4.61
N PHE A 62 37.93 2.15 -5.44
CA PHE A 62 37.20 3.32 -5.96
C PHE A 62 36.02 2.94 -6.85
N PHE A 63 36.18 1.87 -7.64
CA PHE A 63 35.10 1.31 -8.45
C PHE A 63 33.93 0.84 -7.59
N GLN A 64 34.20 0.03 -6.55
CA GLN A 64 33.17 -0.49 -5.67
C GLN A 64 32.51 0.63 -4.83
N LYS A 65 33.28 1.62 -4.37
CA LYS A 65 32.75 2.80 -3.67
C LYS A 65 31.75 3.55 -4.55
N THR A 66 32.12 3.82 -5.80
CA THR A 66 31.25 4.52 -6.76
C THR A 66 30.00 3.71 -7.09
N LYS A 67 30.15 2.39 -7.30
CA LYS A 67 29.03 1.48 -7.51
C LYS A 67 28.05 1.53 -6.34
N ASN A 68 28.54 1.42 -5.12
CA ASN A 68 27.71 1.42 -3.92
C ASN A 68 26.92 2.74 -3.77
N TYR A 69 27.53 3.91 -4.05
CA TYR A 69 26.79 5.18 -4.01
C TYR A 69 25.66 5.24 -5.03
N LYS A 70 25.92 4.85 -6.29
CA LYS A 70 24.87 4.83 -7.33
C LYS A 70 23.74 3.87 -6.97
N VAL A 71 24.08 2.71 -6.42
CA VAL A 71 23.11 1.69 -5.99
C VAL A 71 22.27 2.18 -4.80
N ILE A 72 22.88 2.79 -3.79
CA ILE A 72 22.16 3.33 -2.62
C ILE A 72 21.23 4.46 -3.06
N LEU A 73 21.70 5.40 -3.90
CA LEU A 73 20.89 6.51 -4.38
C LEU A 73 19.72 6.02 -5.26
N GLY A 74 19.99 5.10 -6.18
CA GLY A 74 18.96 4.48 -7.04
C GLY A 74 17.95 3.67 -6.24
N GLY A 75 18.41 2.93 -5.23
CA GLY A 75 17.58 2.20 -4.29
C GLY A 75 16.68 3.15 -3.48
N PHE A 76 17.24 4.20 -2.89
CA PHE A 76 16.47 5.16 -2.09
C PHE A 76 15.39 5.86 -2.92
N LYS A 77 15.74 6.38 -4.11
CA LYS A 77 14.79 7.03 -5.02
C LYS A 77 13.68 6.08 -5.47
N GLY A 78 14.03 4.85 -5.82
CA GLY A 78 13.06 3.84 -6.23
C GLY A 78 12.18 3.33 -5.10
N GLY A 79 12.76 3.17 -3.91
CA GLY A 79 12.07 2.83 -2.66
C GLY A 79 11.04 3.88 -2.29
N LEU A 80 11.42 5.16 -2.25
CA LEU A 80 10.48 6.25 -1.96
C LEU A 80 9.33 6.30 -2.98
N ARG A 81 9.64 6.18 -4.28
CA ARG A 81 8.60 6.20 -5.32
C ARG A 81 7.61 5.04 -5.16
N THR A 82 8.11 3.84 -4.89
CA THR A 82 7.28 2.62 -4.80
C THR A 82 6.52 2.58 -3.47
N GLY A 83 7.18 2.94 -2.38
CA GLY A 83 6.61 3.05 -1.03
C GLY A 83 5.50 4.10 -0.98
N ALA A 84 5.73 5.31 -1.49
CA ALA A 84 4.71 6.36 -1.54
C ALA A 84 3.50 5.94 -2.39
N LYS A 85 3.73 5.29 -3.53
CA LYS A 85 2.65 4.79 -4.38
C LYS A 85 1.80 3.75 -3.65
N LEU A 86 2.43 2.76 -3.01
CA LEU A 86 1.71 1.72 -2.27
C LEU A 86 0.99 2.30 -1.06
N GLY A 87 1.63 3.17 -0.29
CA GLY A 87 1.02 3.87 0.83
C GLY A 87 -0.19 4.72 0.43
N ALA A 88 -0.13 5.41 -0.72
CA ALA A 88 -1.28 6.17 -1.21
C ALA A 88 -2.47 5.28 -1.57
N TRP A 89 -2.23 4.13 -2.21
CA TRP A 89 -3.29 3.17 -2.54
C TRP A 89 -3.89 2.51 -1.31
N THR A 90 -3.09 2.14 -0.33
CA THR A 90 -3.59 1.54 0.91
C THR A 90 -4.32 2.54 1.78
N ALA A 91 -3.84 3.79 1.88
CA ALA A 91 -4.56 4.86 2.55
C ALA A 91 -5.94 5.10 1.90
N GLY A 92 -5.99 5.14 0.56
CA GLY A 92 -7.25 5.22 -0.19
C GLY A 92 -8.19 4.06 0.12
N PHE A 93 -7.68 2.83 0.20
CA PHE A 93 -8.50 1.66 0.53
C PHE A 93 -9.06 1.72 1.95
N CYS A 94 -8.21 2.01 2.96
CA CYS A 94 -8.63 2.09 4.36
C CYS A 94 -9.63 3.23 4.59
N THR A 95 -9.40 4.40 3.99
CA THR A 95 -10.34 5.53 4.11
C THR A 95 -11.70 5.23 3.49
N LEU A 96 -11.75 4.57 2.31
CA LEU A 96 -13.01 4.14 1.72
C LEU A 96 -13.70 3.05 2.55
N LYS A 97 -12.95 2.11 3.12
CA LYS A 97 -13.50 1.07 4.01
C LYS A 97 -14.19 1.70 5.21
N GLU A 98 -13.49 2.61 5.91
CA GLU A 98 -14.05 3.34 7.05
C GLU A 98 -15.24 4.21 6.64
N ALA A 99 -15.22 4.82 5.45
CA ALA A 99 -16.37 5.57 4.96
C ALA A 99 -17.61 4.67 4.74
N PHE A 100 -17.43 3.43 4.27
CA PHE A 100 -18.53 2.49 4.08
C PHE A 100 -19.08 1.91 5.40
N THR A 101 -18.26 1.78 6.44
CA THR A 101 -18.74 1.33 7.75
C THR A 101 -19.62 2.37 8.45
N LEU A 102 -19.50 3.66 8.09
CA LEU A 102 -20.40 4.72 8.57
C LEU A 102 -21.84 4.60 8.03
N VAL A 103 -22.06 3.84 6.97
CA VAL A 103 -23.39 3.68 6.36
C VAL A 103 -24.17 2.62 7.16
N PRO A 104 -25.31 2.94 7.79
CA PRO A 104 -26.04 2.02 8.67
C PRO A 104 -26.47 0.70 8.00
N ALA A 105 -26.64 0.71 6.67
CA ALA A 105 -26.99 -0.48 5.90
C ALA A 105 -25.84 -1.50 5.77
N ILE A 106 -24.59 -1.06 5.96
CA ILE A 106 -23.36 -1.82 5.69
C ILE A 106 -22.60 -2.12 7.00
N GLU A 107 -22.88 -1.40 8.07
CA GLU A 107 -22.24 -1.52 9.39
C GLU A 107 -22.17 -2.96 9.91
N ARG A 108 -23.21 -3.77 9.69
CA ARG A 108 -23.29 -5.17 10.17
C ARG A 108 -22.45 -6.17 9.37
N ARG A 109 -21.95 -5.81 8.18
CA ARG A 109 -21.25 -6.74 7.27
C ARG A 109 -19.94 -6.14 6.79
N LYS A 110 -18.86 -6.29 7.56
CA LYS A 110 -17.55 -5.70 7.23
C LYS A 110 -16.95 -6.32 5.97
N SER A 111 -17.24 -7.60 5.71
CA SER A 111 -16.98 -8.26 4.42
C SER A 111 -17.57 -7.53 3.20
N LEU A 112 -18.77 -6.95 3.29
CA LEU A 112 -19.34 -6.15 2.19
C LEU A 112 -18.68 -4.78 2.07
N ALA A 113 -18.37 -4.12 3.18
CA ALA A 113 -17.63 -2.85 3.19
C ALA A 113 -16.25 -3.01 2.51
N GLY A 114 -15.55 -4.09 2.83
CA GLY A 114 -14.27 -4.46 2.22
C GLY A 114 -14.38 -4.77 0.73
N ALA A 115 -15.40 -5.53 0.31
CA ALA A 115 -15.62 -5.84 -1.11
C ALA A 115 -15.90 -4.57 -1.94
N LEU A 116 -16.73 -3.66 -1.41
CA LEU A 116 -17.06 -2.39 -2.06
C LEU A 116 -15.87 -1.44 -2.12
N SER A 117 -15.07 -1.33 -1.05
CA SER A 117 -13.85 -0.51 -1.07
C SER A 117 -12.82 -1.07 -2.05
N GLY A 118 -12.67 -2.40 -2.12
CA GLY A 118 -11.83 -3.08 -3.09
C GLY A 118 -12.27 -2.83 -4.54
N LEU A 119 -13.58 -2.87 -4.80
CA LEU A 119 -14.17 -2.52 -6.10
C LEU A 119 -13.88 -1.05 -6.47
N ASN A 120 -14.10 -0.13 -5.53
CA ASN A 120 -13.88 1.31 -5.76
C ASN A 120 -12.40 1.62 -6.02
N ILE A 121 -11.48 1.01 -5.29
CA ILE A 121 -10.04 1.15 -5.53
C ILE A 121 -9.65 0.55 -6.87
N ALA A 122 -10.20 -0.61 -7.25
CA ALA A 122 -9.93 -1.21 -8.54
C ALA A 122 -10.48 -0.35 -9.71
N LEU A 123 -11.65 0.26 -9.55
CA LEU A 123 -12.20 1.24 -10.49
C LEU A 123 -11.31 2.50 -10.57
N GLY A 124 -10.94 3.07 -9.42
CA GLY A 124 -10.07 4.23 -9.34
C GLY A 124 -8.72 3.99 -10.00
N ALA A 125 -8.12 2.82 -9.76
CA ALA A 125 -6.89 2.40 -10.43
C ALA A 125 -7.09 2.20 -11.94
N SER A 126 -8.20 1.60 -12.35
CA SER A 126 -8.54 1.39 -13.78
C SER A 126 -8.59 2.71 -14.54
N LEU A 127 -9.27 3.71 -13.95
CA LEU A 127 -9.38 5.06 -14.50
C LEU A 127 -8.02 5.79 -14.49
N PHE A 128 -7.30 5.73 -13.37
CA PHE A 128 -6.03 6.42 -13.21
C PHE A 128 -4.98 5.95 -14.23
N TYR A 129 -4.91 4.64 -14.50
CA TYR A 129 -3.97 4.08 -15.47
C TYR A 129 -4.55 3.96 -16.90
N ARG A 130 -5.75 4.51 -17.16
CA ARG A 130 -6.43 4.49 -18.47
C ARG A 130 -6.38 3.11 -19.13
N LEU A 131 -6.82 2.12 -18.38
CA LEU A 131 -6.71 0.73 -18.79
C LEU A 131 -7.69 0.37 -19.91
N ARG A 132 -7.23 -0.50 -20.82
CA ARG A 132 -8.09 -1.01 -21.88
C ARG A 132 -9.25 -1.82 -21.27
N PRO A 133 -10.48 -1.64 -21.78
CA PRO A 133 -11.69 -2.22 -21.18
C PRO A 133 -11.68 -3.75 -21.16
N THR A 134 -10.92 -4.39 -22.04
CA THR A 134 -10.81 -5.86 -22.13
C THR A 134 -10.17 -6.54 -20.92
N ILE A 135 -9.27 -5.85 -20.19
CA ILE A 135 -8.57 -6.41 -19.01
C ILE A 135 -9.21 -5.90 -17.70
N SER A 136 -10.23 -5.05 -17.81
CA SER A 136 -10.93 -4.47 -16.66
C SER A 136 -11.63 -5.49 -15.74
N PRO A 137 -12.36 -6.52 -16.24
CA PRO A 137 -13.20 -7.34 -15.35
C PRO A 137 -12.39 -8.18 -14.36
N GLN A 138 -11.24 -8.74 -14.79
CA GLN A 138 -10.37 -9.54 -13.93
C GLN A 138 -9.77 -8.72 -12.78
N ARG A 139 -9.48 -7.45 -13.02
CA ARG A 139 -8.90 -6.54 -12.00
C ARG A 139 -9.93 -6.10 -10.99
N LEU A 140 -11.15 -5.82 -11.46
CA LEU A 140 -12.28 -5.54 -10.59
C LEU A 140 -12.57 -6.74 -9.70
N LEU A 141 -12.61 -7.95 -10.27
CA LEU A 141 -12.80 -9.18 -9.52
C LEU A 141 -11.69 -9.40 -8.49
N LEU A 142 -10.42 -9.19 -8.86
CA LEU A 142 -9.32 -9.32 -7.91
C LEU A 142 -9.43 -8.30 -6.77
N GLY A 143 -9.76 -7.05 -7.08
CA GLY A 143 -9.97 -6.00 -6.08
C GLY A 143 -11.12 -6.33 -5.13
N THR A 144 -12.25 -6.80 -5.66
CA THR A 144 -13.40 -7.22 -4.84
C THR A 144 -13.08 -8.42 -3.97
N LEU A 145 -12.36 -9.42 -4.49
CA LEU A 145 -12.00 -10.62 -3.74
C LEU A 145 -11.02 -10.30 -2.61
N MET A 146 -9.98 -9.49 -2.89
CA MET A 146 -9.02 -9.07 -1.87
C MET A 146 -9.69 -8.21 -0.78
N GLY A 147 -10.59 -7.31 -1.18
CA GLY A 147 -11.38 -6.52 -0.25
C GLY A 147 -12.32 -7.37 0.61
N LEU A 148 -12.96 -8.38 0.02
CA LEU A 148 -13.80 -9.34 0.73
C LEU A 148 -12.98 -10.16 1.74
N CYS A 149 -11.79 -10.64 1.36
CA CYS A 149 -10.89 -11.33 2.28
C CYS A 149 -10.47 -10.44 3.47
N ALA A 150 -10.18 -9.15 3.22
CA ALA A 150 -9.85 -8.21 4.28
C ALA A 150 -11.03 -8.01 5.25
N GLY A 151 -12.26 -7.82 4.72
CA GLY A 151 -13.44 -7.67 5.56
C GLY A 151 -13.80 -8.95 6.32
N LEU A 152 -13.60 -10.14 5.74
CA LEU A 152 -13.77 -11.41 6.45
C LEU A 152 -12.76 -11.58 7.60
N ALA A 153 -11.52 -11.12 7.43
CA ALA A 153 -10.54 -11.14 8.50
C ALA A 153 -10.95 -10.25 9.68
N GLU A 154 -11.58 -9.10 9.41
CA GLU A 154 -12.15 -8.23 10.44
C GLU A 154 -13.38 -8.86 11.10
N ASP A 155 -14.29 -9.46 10.33
CA ASP A 155 -15.45 -10.20 10.84
C ASP A 155 -14.99 -11.35 11.78
N TYR A 156 -13.91 -12.06 11.41
CA TYR A 156 -13.33 -13.11 12.26
C TYR A 156 -12.70 -12.55 13.54
N LYS A 157 -11.95 -11.45 13.45
CA LYS A 157 -11.38 -10.77 14.62
C LYS A 157 -12.47 -10.36 15.61
N THR A 158 -13.57 -9.77 15.12
CA THR A 158 -14.68 -9.37 15.99
C THR A 158 -15.33 -10.55 16.71
N HIS A 159 -15.41 -11.71 16.07
CA HIS A 159 -15.99 -12.90 16.68
C HIS A 159 -15.12 -13.42 17.84
N LEU A 160 -13.79 -13.39 17.68
CA LEU A 160 -12.85 -13.79 18.74
C LEU A 160 -12.88 -12.84 19.96
N GLU A 161 -13.12 -11.55 19.73
CA GLU A 161 -13.25 -10.55 20.79
C GLU A 161 -14.56 -10.75 21.60
N GLU A 162 -15.62 -11.25 20.96
CA GLU A 162 -16.89 -11.58 21.62
C GLU A 162 -16.80 -12.84 22.50
N ASP A 163 -16.02 -13.83 22.08
CA ASP A 163 -15.81 -15.10 22.80
C ASP A 163 -14.84 -15.00 24.00
N SER A 164 -14.13 -13.87 24.14
CA SER A 164 -13.13 -13.66 25.20
C SER A 164 -13.68 -12.74 26.30
N PRO A 165 -14.46 -13.24 27.29
CA PRO A 165 -14.88 -12.43 28.41
C PRO A 165 -13.66 -12.15 29.31
N VAL A 166 -13.19 -10.91 29.28
CA VAL A 166 -12.31 -10.35 30.32
C VAL A 166 -13.17 -9.63 31.34
#